data_AF-A0A356FAL7-F1
#
_entry.id   AF-A0A356FAL7-F1
#
_cell.length_a   1.000
_cell.length_b   1.000
_cell.length_c   1.000
_cell.angle_alpha   90.00
_cell.angle_beta   90.00
_cell.angle_gamma   90.00
#
_symmetry.space_group_name_H-M   'P 1'
#
loop_
_entity.id
_entity.type
_entity.pdbx_description
1 polymer ?
#
loop_
_entity_poly.entity_id
_entity_poly.type
_entity_poly.pdbx_seq_one_letter_code
_entity_poly.pdbx_strand_id
1 'polypeptide(L)'
;PGPNAADALQAYLAAGVPPVKLQMGVPFYGRGWRGVANVNNGLHQAHRGVSSGTWENGVLDYSDLVDNYLPTYTRHWHEEAKVPWLYNPDTGIMITYDDPESLALKVDYVNEQRLGGVMLWDLSSDDEAGSLLSVLHNGLRQPPAGRFIRGDCNTDAMIDLTDAVYLLNYNFTGGPAPACIAACDADGDGSVSGQVTDALYLLSFSFLGGAPPPAPFPVCGAFARPSDEALGCVETVKDCRN
;
A
#
# COMPACT_ATOMS: atom_id res chain seq x y z
N PRO A 1 -0.16 30.49 6.27
CA PRO A 1 -0.15 29.00 6.25
C PRO A 1 0.24 28.51 4.86
N GLY A 2 1.33 27.74 4.73
CA GLY A 2 1.69 27.06 3.49
C GLY A 2 0.76 25.86 3.23
N PRO A 3 0.75 25.32 2.00
CA PRO A 3 -0.08 24.15 1.69
C PRO A 3 0.39 22.93 2.50
N ASN A 4 -0.55 22.21 3.11
CA ASN A 4 -0.27 20.91 3.73
C ASN A 4 -0.22 19.79 2.67
N ALA A 5 0.07 18.55 3.08
CA ALA A 5 0.18 17.41 2.17
C ALA A 5 -1.10 17.18 1.34
N ALA A 6 -2.29 17.31 1.95
CA ALA A 6 -3.56 17.15 1.27
C ALA A 6 -3.78 18.28 0.25
N ASP A 7 -3.53 19.54 0.62
CA ASP A 7 -3.66 20.69 -0.28
C ASP A 7 -2.78 20.53 -1.53
N ALA A 8 -1.54 20.08 -1.35
CA ALA A 8 -0.61 19.86 -2.45
C ALA A 8 -1.10 18.75 -3.39
N LEU A 9 -1.56 17.62 -2.84
CA LEU A 9 -2.09 16.51 -3.64
C LEU A 9 -3.36 16.92 -4.39
N GLN A 10 -4.29 17.61 -3.72
CA GLN A 10 -5.52 18.11 -4.35
C GLN A 10 -5.24 19.13 -5.46
N ALA A 11 -4.21 19.97 -5.32
CA ALA A 11 -3.80 20.88 -6.39
C ALA A 11 -3.36 20.12 -7.66
N TYR A 12 -2.59 19.04 -7.53
CA TYR A 12 -2.21 18.20 -8.68
C TYR A 12 -3.40 17.46 -9.29
N LEU A 13 -4.31 16.94 -8.45
CA LEU A 13 -5.54 16.30 -8.91
C LEU A 13 -6.44 17.28 -9.68
N ALA A 14 -6.62 18.49 -9.16
CA ALA A 14 -7.38 19.56 -9.80
C ALA A 14 -6.74 20.03 -11.13
N ALA A 15 -5.41 19.92 -11.25
CA ALA A 15 -4.68 20.17 -12.49
C ALA A 15 -4.76 19.01 -13.51
N GLY A 16 -5.44 17.90 -13.18
CA GLY A 16 -5.66 16.76 -14.08
C GLY A 16 -4.58 15.69 -14.05
N VAL A 17 -3.67 15.71 -13.06
CA VAL A 17 -2.70 14.61 -12.89
C VAL A 17 -3.45 13.34 -12.47
N PRO A 18 -3.28 12.20 -13.17
CA PRO A 18 -3.93 10.96 -12.78
C PRO A 18 -3.54 10.55 -11.35
N PRO A 19 -4.51 10.22 -10.47
CA PRO A 19 -4.24 9.86 -9.07
C PRO A 19 -3.16 8.79 -8.90
N VAL A 20 -3.19 7.74 -9.73
CA VAL A 20 -2.24 6.62 -9.73
C VAL A 20 -0.77 7.04 -9.99
N LYS A 21 -0.53 8.26 -10.49
CA LYS A 21 0.83 8.79 -10.71
C LYS A 21 1.34 9.65 -9.55
N LEU A 22 0.53 9.88 -8.53
CA LEU A 22 0.90 10.67 -7.36
C LEU A 22 1.22 9.74 -6.18
N GLN A 23 2.29 10.03 -5.45
CA GLN A 23 2.66 9.33 -4.23
C GLN A 23 2.74 10.34 -3.09
N MET A 24 2.16 10.02 -1.93
CA MET A 24 2.31 10.85 -0.74
C MET A 24 3.66 10.62 -0.10
N GLY A 25 4.43 11.68 0.15
CA GLY A 25 5.66 11.61 0.92
C GLY A 25 5.38 11.49 2.42
N VAL A 26 5.99 10.52 3.11
CA VAL A 26 5.89 10.33 4.56
C VAL A 26 7.28 10.26 5.22
N PRO A 27 7.49 10.94 6.35
CA PRO A 27 8.76 10.92 7.07
C PRO A 27 8.81 9.75 8.08
N PHE A 28 9.93 9.06 8.15
CA PHE A 28 10.30 8.11 9.21
C PHE A 28 11.22 8.79 10.25
N TYR A 29 11.10 10.12 10.37
CA TYR A 29 11.89 10.94 11.29
C TYR A 29 11.02 12.06 11.85
N GLY A 30 11.42 12.55 13.01
CA GLY A 30 10.91 13.77 13.62
C GLY A 30 11.83 14.98 13.41
N ARG A 31 11.26 16.17 13.60
CA ARG A 31 12.02 17.41 13.73
C ARG A 31 11.86 18.00 15.11
N GLY A 32 12.98 18.44 15.68
CA GLY A 32 13.04 18.89 17.07
C GLY A 32 13.51 20.34 17.25
N TRP A 33 12.89 21.03 18.20
CA TRP A 33 13.20 22.41 18.59
C TRP A 33 13.44 22.51 20.09
N ARG A 34 14.35 23.40 20.49
CA ARG A 34 14.71 23.65 21.89
C ARG A 34 14.35 25.05 22.35
N GLY A 35 14.25 25.21 23.67
CA GLY A 35 13.91 26.48 24.30
C GLY A 35 12.47 26.89 23.99
N VAL A 36 11.59 25.91 23.79
CA VAL A 36 10.16 26.08 23.56
C VAL A 36 9.48 26.25 24.92
N ALA A 37 8.75 27.35 25.10
CA ALA A 37 8.12 27.68 26.36
C ALA A 37 7.07 26.63 26.78
N ASN A 38 6.95 26.38 28.09
CA ASN A 38 5.93 25.50 28.65
C ASN A 38 4.57 26.20 28.71
N VAL A 39 4.05 26.49 27.53
CA VAL A 39 2.72 27.04 27.28
C VAL A 39 2.11 26.19 26.19
N ASN A 40 0.90 25.70 26.40
CA ASN A 40 0.20 24.82 25.45
C ASN A 40 1.05 23.61 25.00
N ASN A 41 1.84 23.03 25.93
CA ASN A 41 2.75 21.92 25.65
C ASN A 41 3.69 22.17 24.45
N GLY A 42 4.17 23.43 24.34
CA GLY A 42 5.05 23.89 23.28
C GLY A 42 4.38 24.21 21.94
N LEU A 43 3.12 23.79 21.74
CA LEU A 43 2.41 24.03 20.49
C LEU A 43 2.16 25.54 20.27
N HIS A 44 2.50 26.01 19.08
CA HIS A 44 2.46 27.41 18.66
C HIS A 44 3.36 28.36 19.47
N GLN A 45 4.37 27.83 20.18
CA GLN A 45 5.33 28.64 20.91
C GLN A 45 6.60 28.91 20.10
N ALA A 46 7.25 30.05 20.38
CA ALA A 46 8.55 30.37 19.78
C ALA A 46 9.64 29.43 20.31
N HIS A 47 10.58 29.05 19.44
CA HIS A 47 11.77 28.27 19.80
C HIS A 47 13.03 29.14 19.82
N ARG A 48 14.10 28.65 20.44
CA ARG A 48 15.43 29.31 20.47
C ARG A 48 16.49 28.60 19.62
N GLY A 49 16.09 27.55 18.90
CA GLY A 49 16.92 26.81 17.97
C GLY A 49 16.41 25.39 17.76
N VAL A 50 17.13 24.61 16.97
CA VAL A 50 16.89 23.18 16.82
C VAL A 50 17.44 22.39 18.02
N SER A 51 16.84 21.24 18.32
CA SER A 51 17.38 20.29 19.30
C SER A 51 18.65 19.61 18.77
N SER A 52 19.31 18.82 19.62
CA SER A 52 20.15 17.74 19.10
C SER A 52 19.32 16.79 18.24
N GLY A 53 19.96 16.06 17.34
CA GLY A 53 19.32 14.99 16.59
C GLY A 53 20.22 13.77 16.50
N THR A 54 19.72 12.72 15.84
CA THR A 54 20.37 11.41 15.78
C THR A 54 21.68 11.49 14.99
N TRP A 55 21.62 12.14 13.82
CA TRP A 55 22.76 12.35 12.91
C TRP A 55 22.99 13.83 12.61
N GLU A 56 21.91 14.60 12.51
CA GLU A 56 21.93 16.03 12.23
C GLU A 56 21.11 16.76 13.30
N ASN A 57 21.59 17.91 13.77
CA ASN A 57 20.84 18.72 14.73
C ASN A 57 19.42 19.03 14.23
N GLY A 58 18.44 18.69 15.05
CA GLY A 58 17.02 18.90 14.77
C GLY A 58 16.35 17.84 13.90
N VAL A 59 17.04 16.76 13.52
CA VAL A 59 16.48 15.60 12.82
C VAL A 59 16.65 14.36 13.70
N LEU A 60 15.56 13.70 14.03
CA LEU A 60 15.57 12.52 14.90
C LEU A 60 14.96 11.33 14.17
N ASP A 61 15.70 10.25 14.03
CA ASP A 61 15.15 9.01 13.46
C ASP A 61 14.00 8.49 14.32
N TYR A 62 13.02 7.83 13.70
CA TYR A 62 11.90 7.27 14.46
C TYR A 62 12.36 6.24 15.50
N SER A 63 13.39 5.44 15.19
CA SER A 63 14.04 4.55 16.16
C SER A 63 14.57 5.29 17.40
N ASP A 64 15.25 6.42 17.22
CA ASP A 64 15.72 7.27 18.33
C ASP A 64 14.55 7.82 19.14
N LEU A 65 13.46 8.22 18.48
CA LEU A 65 12.24 8.65 19.17
C LEU A 65 11.65 7.54 20.02
N VAL A 66 11.56 6.31 19.52
CA VAL A 66 11.06 5.13 20.24
C VAL A 66 11.92 4.83 21.46
N ASP A 67 13.24 4.81 21.31
CA ASP A 67 14.15 4.38 22.36
C ASP A 67 14.36 5.44 23.45
N ASN A 68 14.49 6.72 23.05
CA ASN A 68 15.01 7.76 23.95
C ASN A 68 13.98 8.83 24.33
N TYR A 69 13.00 9.11 23.46
CA TYR A 69 12.08 10.24 23.66
C TYR A 69 10.69 9.80 24.11
N LEU A 70 10.09 8.79 23.48
CA LEU A 70 8.76 8.28 23.86
C LEU A 70 8.67 7.85 25.34
N PRO A 71 9.70 7.25 25.96
CA PRO A 71 9.66 6.92 27.39
C PRO A 71 9.77 8.12 28.33
N THR A 72 10.29 9.25 27.86
CA THR A 72 10.68 10.40 28.71
C THR A 72 9.96 11.71 28.38
N TYR A 73 9.20 11.75 27.29
CA TYR A 73 8.43 12.91 26.82
C TYR A 73 6.94 12.58 26.85
N THR A 74 6.11 13.63 26.92
CA THR A 74 4.67 13.47 26.80
C THR A 74 4.28 13.55 25.33
N ARG A 75 3.60 12.51 24.82
CA ARG A 75 2.97 12.53 23.49
C ARG A 75 1.66 13.32 23.54
N HIS A 76 1.47 14.16 22.55
CA HIS A 76 0.26 14.92 22.28
C HIS A 76 -0.19 14.71 20.83
N TRP A 77 -1.46 15.01 20.55
CA TRP A 77 -2.08 14.80 19.24
C TRP A 77 -2.71 16.08 18.72
N HIS A 78 -2.43 16.43 17.46
CA HIS A 78 -3.02 17.61 16.82
C HIS A 78 -4.24 17.18 15.99
N GLU A 79 -5.44 17.45 16.50
CA GLU A 79 -6.68 16.90 15.93
C GLU A 79 -6.95 17.30 14.48
N GLU A 80 -6.58 18.52 14.10
CA GLU A 80 -6.79 19.03 12.73
C GLU A 80 -5.70 18.54 11.76
N ALA A 81 -4.44 18.53 12.19
CA ALA A 81 -3.30 18.17 11.36
C ALA A 81 -3.06 16.65 11.29
N LYS A 82 -3.70 15.87 12.18
CA LYS A 82 -3.60 14.41 12.27
C LYS A 82 -2.17 13.90 12.44
N VAL A 83 -1.38 14.60 13.26
CA VAL A 83 0.00 14.24 13.57
C VAL A 83 0.29 14.37 15.07
N PRO A 84 1.17 13.53 15.62
CA PRO A 84 1.62 13.65 16.99
C PRO A 84 2.72 14.72 17.15
N TRP A 85 2.91 15.16 18.40
CA TRP A 85 4.16 15.79 18.81
C TRP A 85 4.54 15.35 20.23
N LEU A 86 5.83 15.35 20.52
CA LEU A 86 6.39 15.15 21.85
C LEU A 86 6.76 16.49 22.48
N TYR A 87 6.53 16.63 23.78
CA TYR A 87 7.00 17.76 24.56
C TYR A 87 7.53 17.34 25.93
N ASN A 88 8.63 17.97 26.35
CA ASN A 88 9.15 17.85 27.71
C ASN A 88 9.33 19.25 28.31
N PRO A 89 8.62 19.58 29.41
CA PRO A 89 8.64 20.91 30.01
C PRO A 89 9.96 21.24 30.73
N ASP A 90 10.71 20.23 31.18
CA ASP A 90 11.98 20.41 31.89
C ASP A 90 13.11 20.75 30.92
N THR A 91 13.13 20.12 29.74
CA THR A 91 14.13 20.39 28.70
C THR A 91 13.69 21.53 27.76
N GLY A 92 12.38 21.81 27.69
CA GLY A 92 11.80 22.74 26.72
C GLY A 92 12.02 22.27 25.28
N ILE A 93 12.07 20.96 25.05
CA ILE A 93 12.22 20.36 23.72
C ILE A 93 10.84 19.93 23.21
N MET A 94 10.52 20.32 21.98
CA MET A 94 9.32 19.92 21.24
C MET A 94 9.75 19.17 19.97
N ILE A 95 9.11 18.04 19.66
CA ILE A 95 9.42 17.22 18.49
C ILE A 95 8.13 16.91 17.74
N THR A 96 8.07 17.21 16.44
CA THR A 96 6.95 16.80 15.55
C THR A 96 7.40 15.65 14.66
N TYR A 97 6.58 14.62 14.50
CA TYR A 97 6.95 13.38 13.79
C TYR A 97 5.69 12.68 13.26
N ASP A 98 5.88 11.59 12.50
CA ASP A 98 4.82 10.62 12.20
C ASP A 98 5.00 9.35 13.03
N ASP A 99 3.89 8.69 13.32
CA ASP A 99 3.80 7.45 14.07
C ASP A 99 2.75 6.51 13.42
N PRO A 100 2.55 5.29 13.94
CA PRO A 100 1.59 4.37 13.34
C PRO A 100 0.17 4.91 13.21
N GLU A 101 -0.29 5.74 14.15
CA GLU A 101 -1.64 6.32 14.13
C GLU A 101 -1.79 7.34 12.99
N SER A 102 -0.86 8.29 12.89
CA SER A 102 -0.85 9.30 11.82
C SER A 102 -0.58 8.71 10.43
N LEU A 103 0.29 7.70 10.32
CA LEU A 103 0.51 6.99 9.06
C LEU A 103 -0.73 6.21 8.60
N ALA A 104 -1.48 5.58 9.51
CA ALA A 104 -2.72 4.89 9.15
C ALA A 104 -3.74 5.86 8.52
N LEU A 105 -3.88 7.07 9.08
CA LEU A 105 -4.78 8.09 8.52
C LEU A 105 -4.31 8.61 7.15
N LYS A 106 -3.00 8.72 6.94
CA LYS A 106 -2.44 9.08 5.63
C LYS A 106 -2.65 7.98 4.60
N VAL A 107 -2.54 6.72 5.02
CA VAL A 107 -2.84 5.55 4.20
C VAL A 107 -4.32 5.52 3.79
N ASP A 108 -5.23 5.78 4.73
CA ASP A 108 -6.66 5.91 4.41
C ASP A 108 -6.90 7.00 3.37
N TYR A 109 -6.29 8.18 3.55
CA TYR A 109 -6.37 9.27 2.57
C TYR A 109 -5.83 8.85 1.19
N VAL A 110 -4.66 8.19 1.14
CA VAL A 110 -4.06 7.66 -0.09
C VAL A 110 -5.02 6.70 -0.80
N ASN A 111 -5.68 5.83 -0.05
CA ASN A 111 -6.64 4.85 -0.56
C ASN A 111 -7.95 5.47 -1.06
N GLU A 112 -8.49 6.44 -0.31
CA GLU A 112 -9.71 7.18 -0.65
C GLU A 112 -9.53 8.00 -1.94
N GLN A 113 -8.39 8.66 -2.07
CA GLN A 113 -8.04 9.46 -3.24
C GLN A 113 -7.51 8.61 -4.41
N ARG A 114 -7.37 7.28 -4.22
CA ARG A 114 -6.85 6.33 -5.22
C ARG A 114 -5.46 6.72 -5.76
N LEU A 115 -4.59 7.20 -4.88
CA LEU A 115 -3.23 7.60 -5.26
C LEU A 115 -2.38 6.38 -5.59
N GLY A 116 -1.23 6.60 -6.24
CA GLY A 116 -0.29 5.55 -6.61
C GLY A 116 0.48 4.90 -5.45
N GLY A 117 0.32 5.42 -4.23
CA GLY A 117 0.94 4.90 -3.01
C GLY A 117 1.65 5.98 -2.21
N VAL A 118 2.74 5.59 -1.54
CA VAL A 118 3.56 6.47 -0.70
C VAL A 118 5.04 6.35 -1.05
N MET A 119 5.77 7.45 -0.85
CA MET A 119 7.22 7.46 -0.80
C MET A 119 7.63 7.78 0.64
N LEU A 120 8.59 7.04 1.20
CA LEU A 120 9.06 7.25 2.57
C LEU A 120 10.50 7.77 2.60
N TRP A 121 10.80 8.62 3.58
CA TRP A 121 12.16 9.05 3.90
C TRP A 121 12.43 8.92 5.40
N ASP A 122 13.38 8.11 5.86
CA ASP A 122 13.98 7.01 5.09
C ASP A 122 13.91 5.70 5.85
N LEU A 123 14.08 4.61 5.09
CA LEU A 123 13.83 3.26 5.60
C LEU A 123 14.74 2.91 6.78
N SER A 124 15.95 3.47 6.86
CA SER A 124 16.89 3.18 7.95
C SER A 124 16.51 3.84 9.27
N SER A 125 15.62 4.83 9.23
CA SER A 125 15.14 5.53 10.42
C SER A 125 14.01 4.79 11.16
N ASP A 126 13.42 3.74 10.59
CA ASP A 126 12.38 2.94 11.26
C ASP A 126 12.93 2.21 12.48
N ASP A 127 12.05 1.78 13.39
CA ASP A 127 12.46 0.99 14.56
C ASP A 127 12.78 -0.47 14.18
N GLU A 128 13.37 -1.22 15.12
CA GLU A 128 13.72 -2.64 14.89
C GLU A 128 12.50 -3.51 14.53
N ALA A 129 11.29 -3.08 14.95
CA ALA A 129 10.04 -3.77 14.65
C ALA A 129 9.47 -3.45 13.26
N GLY A 130 9.98 -2.42 12.57
CA GLY A 130 9.41 -1.93 11.32
C GLY A 130 8.00 -1.36 11.51
N SER A 131 7.78 -0.68 12.64
CA SER A 131 6.48 -0.17 13.06
C SER A 131 5.84 0.75 12.02
N LEU A 132 6.63 1.63 11.40
CA LEU A 132 6.10 2.54 10.39
C LEU A 132 5.90 1.83 9.04
N LEU A 133 6.88 1.03 8.61
CA LEU A 133 6.77 0.31 7.34
C LEU A 133 5.60 -0.67 7.33
N SER A 134 5.35 -1.37 8.44
CA SER A 134 4.26 -2.34 8.55
C SER A 134 2.89 -1.69 8.39
N VAL A 135 2.69 -0.47 8.88
CA VAL A 135 1.44 0.30 8.70
C VAL A 135 1.22 0.61 7.22
N LEU A 136 2.27 1.07 6.53
CA LEU A 136 2.19 1.36 5.10
C LEU A 136 1.93 0.09 4.29
N HIS A 137 2.65 -1.00 4.57
CA HIS A 137 2.52 -2.27 3.86
C HIS A 137 1.13 -2.89 4.02
N ASN A 138 0.59 -2.89 5.24
CA ASN A 138 -0.69 -3.54 5.54
C ASN A 138 -1.89 -2.69 5.14
N GLY A 139 -1.77 -1.35 5.18
CA GLY A 139 -2.90 -0.46 4.98
C GLY A 139 -3.06 0.03 3.53
N LEU A 140 -1.99 0.12 2.73
CA LEU A 140 -2.11 0.62 1.36
C LEU A 140 -2.90 -0.36 0.50
N ARG A 141 -3.92 0.15 -0.20
CA ARG A 141 -4.60 -0.58 -1.26
C ARG A 141 -3.54 -1.01 -2.27
N GLN A 142 -3.47 -2.31 -2.49
CA GLN A 142 -2.86 -2.81 -3.71
C GLN A 142 -3.58 -2.18 -4.90
N PRO A 143 -2.87 -1.81 -5.99
CA PRO A 143 -3.51 -1.31 -7.20
C PRO A 143 -4.68 -2.23 -7.57
N PRO A 144 -5.77 -1.71 -8.16
CA PRO A 144 -6.95 -2.52 -8.40
C PRO A 144 -6.53 -3.82 -9.06
N ALA A 145 -6.73 -4.90 -8.31
CA ALA A 145 -6.69 -6.25 -8.84
C ALA A 145 -7.53 -6.29 -10.11
N GLY A 146 -7.11 -7.11 -11.07
CA GLY A 146 -7.97 -7.46 -12.19
C GLY A 146 -7.45 -7.12 -13.57
N ARG A 147 -6.15 -6.89 -13.76
CA ARG A 147 -5.55 -7.17 -15.06
C ARG A 147 -4.97 -8.58 -15.09
N PHE A 148 -5.48 -9.37 -16.01
CA PHE A 148 -5.14 -10.77 -16.18
C PHE A 148 -5.36 -11.19 -17.63
N ILE A 149 -4.86 -12.37 -17.98
CA ILE A 149 -5.22 -13.09 -19.20
C ILE A 149 -6.08 -14.27 -18.76
N ARG A 150 -7.30 -14.38 -19.28
CA ARG A 150 -8.21 -15.47 -18.96
C ARG A 150 -7.64 -16.76 -19.53
N GLY A 151 -7.53 -17.76 -18.67
CA GLY A 151 -6.92 -19.05 -18.94
C GLY A 151 -5.45 -19.18 -18.52
N ASP A 152 -4.78 -18.08 -18.15
CA ASP A 152 -3.41 -18.08 -17.60
C ASP A 152 -3.48 -18.21 -16.06
N CYS A 153 -3.67 -19.43 -15.59
CA CYS A 153 -3.82 -19.77 -14.18
C CYS A 153 -2.51 -19.67 -13.40
N ASN A 154 -1.42 -20.09 -14.05
CA ASN A 154 -0.11 -20.16 -13.42
C ASN A 154 0.63 -18.81 -13.49
N THR A 155 0.08 -17.85 -14.23
CA THR A 155 0.54 -16.47 -14.40
C THR A 155 1.88 -16.32 -15.10
N ASP A 156 2.13 -17.15 -16.13
CA ASP A 156 3.35 -17.14 -16.95
C ASP A 156 3.18 -16.51 -18.35
N ALA A 157 2.01 -15.91 -18.60
CA ALA A 157 1.61 -15.27 -19.85
C ALA A 157 1.42 -16.21 -21.05
N MET A 158 1.47 -17.53 -20.84
CA MET A 158 1.10 -18.53 -21.83
C MET A 158 -0.22 -19.19 -21.40
N ILE A 159 -1.05 -19.56 -22.38
CA ILE A 159 -2.25 -20.37 -22.13
C ILE A 159 -1.95 -21.75 -22.69
N ASP A 160 -1.59 -22.69 -21.83
CA ASP A 160 -1.20 -24.03 -22.23
C ASP A 160 -1.62 -25.13 -21.22
N LEU A 161 -1.02 -26.33 -21.35
CA LEU A 161 -1.30 -27.47 -20.47
C LEU A 161 -0.98 -27.19 -19.00
N THR A 162 0.02 -26.37 -18.74
CA THR A 162 0.53 -26.10 -17.40
C THR A 162 -0.49 -25.33 -16.57
N ASP A 163 -1.35 -24.53 -17.19
CA ASP A 163 -2.49 -23.87 -16.55
C ASP A 163 -3.52 -24.87 -16.04
N ALA A 164 -3.90 -25.84 -16.89
CA ALA A 164 -4.83 -26.89 -16.51
C ALA A 164 -4.24 -27.76 -15.38
N VAL A 165 -2.95 -28.07 -15.45
CA VAL A 165 -2.25 -28.83 -14.38
C VAL A 165 -2.19 -28.03 -13.08
N TYR A 166 -1.90 -26.72 -13.15
CA TYR A 166 -1.86 -25.84 -11.99
C TYR A 166 -3.22 -25.80 -11.30
N LEU A 167 -4.29 -25.61 -12.08
CA LEU A 167 -5.66 -25.54 -11.57
C LEU A 167 -6.10 -26.85 -10.92
N LEU A 168 -5.80 -28.00 -11.54
CA LEU A 168 -6.09 -29.31 -10.96
C LEU A 168 -5.29 -29.54 -9.67
N ASN A 169 -4.03 -29.08 -9.63
CA ASN A 169 -3.20 -29.21 -8.45
C ASN A 169 -3.76 -28.42 -7.26
N TYR A 170 -4.16 -27.17 -7.52
CA TYR A 170 -4.85 -26.31 -6.57
C TYR A 170 -6.16 -26.95 -6.06
N ASN A 171 -7.02 -27.43 -6.97
CA ASN A 171 -8.35 -27.92 -6.60
C ASN A 171 -8.34 -29.30 -5.89
N PHE A 172 -7.40 -30.19 -6.23
CA PHE A 172 -7.51 -31.61 -5.83
C PHE A 172 -6.28 -32.19 -5.13
N THR A 173 -5.10 -31.57 -5.25
CA THR A 173 -3.86 -32.12 -4.66
C THR A 173 -3.18 -31.17 -3.68
N GLY A 174 -3.82 -30.08 -3.30
CA GLY A 174 -3.35 -29.16 -2.26
C GLY A 174 -2.23 -28.22 -2.73
N GLY A 175 -2.18 -27.93 -4.03
CA GLY A 175 -1.29 -26.93 -4.60
C GLY A 175 -1.58 -25.51 -4.09
N PRO A 176 -0.65 -24.56 -4.33
CA PRO A 176 -0.84 -23.17 -3.94
C PRO A 176 -2.06 -22.53 -4.63
N ALA A 177 -2.67 -21.54 -3.98
CA ALA A 177 -3.76 -20.77 -4.57
C ALA A 177 -3.26 -19.87 -5.73
N PRO A 178 -3.97 -19.79 -6.86
CA PRO A 178 -3.62 -18.89 -7.95
C PRO A 178 -3.57 -17.42 -7.52
N ALA A 179 -2.60 -16.68 -8.06
CA ALA A 179 -2.50 -15.23 -7.82
C ALA A 179 -3.70 -14.46 -8.37
N CYS A 180 -4.35 -14.97 -9.43
CA CYS A 180 -5.63 -14.48 -9.90
C CYS A 180 -6.63 -15.63 -10.11
N ILE A 181 -7.65 -15.72 -9.24
CA ILE A 181 -8.71 -16.73 -9.38
C ILE A 181 -9.57 -16.43 -10.62
N ALA A 182 -9.82 -15.16 -10.93
CA ALA A 182 -10.55 -14.77 -12.15
C ALA A 182 -9.84 -15.21 -13.45
N ALA A 183 -8.51 -15.40 -13.43
CA ALA A 183 -7.78 -15.95 -14.58
C ALA A 183 -8.03 -17.45 -14.76
N CYS A 184 -8.35 -18.16 -13.69
CA CYS A 184 -8.65 -19.59 -13.71
C CYS A 184 -10.10 -19.94 -14.05
N ASP A 185 -10.98 -18.94 -14.12
CA ASP A 185 -12.33 -19.04 -14.67
C ASP A 185 -12.27 -18.96 -16.20
N ALA A 186 -11.82 -20.06 -16.80
CA ALA A 186 -11.40 -20.17 -18.20
C ALA A 186 -12.59 -20.08 -19.15
N ASP A 187 -13.75 -20.63 -18.77
CA ASP A 187 -15.00 -20.47 -19.53
C ASP A 187 -15.80 -19.22 -19.11
N GLY A 188 -15.44 -18.66 -17.95
CA GLY A 188 -15.96 -17.41 -17.43
C GLY A 188 -17.36 -17.56 -16.80
N ASP A 189 -17.71 -18.75 -16.33
CA ASP A 189 -18.98 -19.06 -15.67
C ASP A 189 -19.03 -18.64 -14.19
N GLY A 190 -17.88 -18.25 -13.63
CA GLY A 190 -17.72 -17.80 -12.25
C GLY A 190 -17.45 -18.92 -11.23
N SER A 191 -17.15 -20.15 -11.67
CA SER A 191 -17.06 -21.34 -10.82
C SER A 191 -15.74 -22.10 -10.96
N VAL A 192 -14.70 -21.69 -10.23
CA VAL A 192 -13.35 -22.30 -10.33
C VAL A 192 -13.10 -23.42 -9.31
N SER A 193 -13.47 -23.21 -8.04
CA SER A 193 -13.01 -24.04 -6.93
C SER A 193 -13.75 -25.38 -6.84
N GLY A 194 -12.98 -26.47 -6.71
CA GLY A 194 -13.52 -27.83 -6.52
C GLY A 194 -14.12 -28.45 -7.78
N GLN A 195 -13.84 -27.89 -8.96
CA GLN A 195 -14.33 -28.38 -10.24
C GLN A 195 -13.17 -28.66 -11.21
N VAL A 196 -13.48 -29.44 -12.25
CA VAL A 196 -12.55 -29.77 -13.35
C VAL A 196 -12.94 -29.11 -14.67
N THR A 197 -14.04 -28.35 -14.69
CA THR A 197 -14.67 -27.76 -15.88
C THR A 197 -13.72 -26.81 -16.60
N ASP A 198 -13.10 -25.87 -15.89
CA ASP A 198 -12.12 -24.94 -16.45
C ASP A 198 -10.86 -25.63 -16.97
N ALA A 199 -10.36 -26.63 -16.24
CA ALA A 199 -9.21 -27.42 -16.70
C ALA A 199 -9.55 -28.17 -17.99
N LEU A 200 -10.73 -28.79 -18.08
CA LEU A 200 -11.21 -29.42 -19.31
C LEU A 200 -11.42 -28.40 -20.44
N TYR A 201 -11.89 -27.20 -20.12
CA TYR A 201 -12.06 -26.11 -21.08
C TYR A 201 -10.72 -25.70 -21.71
N LEU A 202 -9.68 -25.50 -20.88
CA LEU A 202 -8.32 -25.18 -21.33
C LEU A 202 -7.72 -26.31 -22.18
N LEU A 203 -7.89 -27.57 -21.77
CA LEU A 203 -7.43 -28.72 -22.56
C LEU A 203 -8.15 -28.83 -23.91
N SER A 204 -9.46 -28.55 -23.92
CA SER A 204 -10.27 -28.55 -25.14
C SER A 204 -9.83 -27.45 -26.10
N PHE A 205 -9.61 -26.23 -25.60
CA PHE A 205 -9.07 -25.12 -26.39
C PHE A 205 -7.68 -25.45 -26.96
N SER A 206 -6.77 -25.94 -26.12
CA SER A 206 -5.37 -26.18 -26.49
C SER A 206 -5.15 -27.35 -27.46
N PHE A 207 -5.96 -28.42 -27.39
CA PHE A 207 -5.71 -29.65 -28.18
C PHE A 207 -6.83 -30.07 -29.10
N LEU A 208 -8.07 -29.68 -28.81
CA LEU A 208 -9.25 -30.19 -29.50
C LEU A 208 -9.93 -29.13 -30.39
N GLY A 209 -9.34 -27.93 -30.51
CA GLY A 209 -9.91 -26.84 -31.28
C GLY A 209 -11.18 -26.28 -30.64
N GLY A 210 -11.28 -26.34 -29.31
CA GLY A 210 -12.35 -25.73 -28.53
C GLY A 210 -12.42 -24.21 -28.68
N ALA A 211 -13.48 -23.61 -28.13
CA ALA A 211 -13.63 -22.15 -28.15
C ALA A 211 -12.49 -21.46 -27.36
N PRO A 212 -12.00 -20.31 -27.81
CA PRO A 212 -11.04 -19.52 -27.04
C PRO A 212 -11.66 -18.99 -25.74
N PRO A 213 -10.87 -18.82 -24.67
CA PRO A 213 -11.33 -18.14 -23.47
C PRO A 213 -11.95 -16.78 -23.79
N PRO A 214 -13.05 -16.39 -23.13
CA PRO A 214 -13.61 -15.07 -23.32
C PRO A 214 -12.69 -13.98 -22.76
N ALA A 215 -12.99 -12.72 -23.11
CA ALA A 215 -12.22 -11.58 -22.64
C ALA A 215 -12.06 -11.58 -21.09
N PRO A 216 -10.89 -11.19 -20.57
CA PRO A 216 -9.71 -10.70 -21.30
C PRO A 216 -8.81 -11.83 -21.85
N PHE A 217 -8.73 -11.97 -23.18
CA PHE A 217 -7.90 -12.94 -23.89
C PHE A 217 -7.69 -12.44 -25.34
N PRO A 218 -6.52 -12.65 -25.98
CA PRO A 218 -5.28 -13.27 -25.48
C PRO A 218 -4.34 -12.29 -24.79
N VAL A 219 -4.81 -11.07 -24.52
CA VAL A 219 -4.00 -9.98 -23.94
C VAL A 219 -4.55 -9.56 -22.59
N CYS A 220 -3.67 -9.03 -21.75
CA CYS A 220 -4.03 -8.49 -20.44
C CYS A 220 -5.14 -7.46 -20.53
N GLY A 221 -6.27 -7.72 -19.87
CA GLY A 221 -7.40 -6.80 -19.79
C GLY A 221 -7.98 -6.72 -18.38
N ALA A 222 -8.75 -5.68 -18.14
CA ALA A 222 -9.44 -5.46 -16.87
C ALA A 222 -10.56 -6.50 -16.64
N PHE A 223 -11.09 -6.59 -15.42
CA PHE A 223 -12.36 -7.28 -15.14
C PHE A 223 -13.44 -6.84 -16.14
N ALA A 224 -14.03 -7.81 -16.82
CA ALA A 224 -15.04 -7.60 -17.85
C ALA A 224 -16.41 -8.16 -17.45
N ARG A 225 -16.46 -8.97 -16.39
CA ARG A 225 -17.67 -9.64 -15.89
C ARG A 225 -17.84 -9.42 -14.38
N PRO A 226 -19.08 -9.43 -13.86
CA PRO A 226 -19.32 -9.45 -12.43
C PRO A 226 -18.67 -10.65 -11.71
N SER A 227 -18.54 -11.80 -12.40
CA SER A 227 -17.84 -12.97 -11.87
C SER A 227 -16.34 -12.70 -11.69
N ASP A 228 -15.72 -11.92 -12.57
CA ASP A 228 -14.30 -11.57 -12.45
C ASP A 228 -14.04 -10.74 -11.18
N GLU A 229 -14.94 -9.79 -10.88
CA GLU A 229 -14.87 -8.99 -9.65
C GLU A 229 -15.10 -9.84 -8.40
N ALA A 230 -16.01 -10.83 -8.47
CA ALA A 230 -16.34 -11.72 -7.35
C ALA A 230 -15.21 -12.73 -7.05
N LEU A 231 -14.56 -13.27 -8.07
CA LEU A 231 -13.42 -14.17 -7.94
C LEU A 231 -12.14 -13.41 -7.57
N GLY A 232 -11.95 -12.24 -8.20
CA GLY A 232 -10.86 -11.33 -7.92
C GLY A 232 -9.48 -11.83 -8.40
N CYS A 233 -8.50 -10.95 -8.22
CA CYS A 233 -7.09 -11.32 -8.20
C CYS A 233 -6.48 -10.83 -6.89
N VAL A 234 -5.56 -11.59 -6.28
CA VAL A 234 -4.84 -11.14 -5.09
C VAL A 234 -3.89 -9.99 -5.46
N GLU A 235 -3.29 -10.06 -6.65
CA GLU A 235 -2.48 -8.98 -7.25
C GLU A 235 -2.73 -8.92 -8.77
N THR A 236 -2.34 -7.82 -9.43
CA THR A 236 -2.22 -7.84 -10.90
C THR A 236 -1.18 -8.89 -11.28
N VAL A 237 -1.55 -9.80 -12.20
CA VAL A 237 -0.64 -10.82 -12.75
C VAL A 237 0.66 -10.13 -13.16
N LYS A 238 1.81 -10.68 -12.77
CA LYS A 238 3.13 -10.04 -12.93
C LYS A 238 3.34 -9.48 -14.34
N ASP A 239 2.91 -10.24 -15.34
CA ASP A 239 3.08 -9.90 -16.76
C ASP A 239 1.99 -8.95 -17.30
N CYS A 240 0.99 -8.63 -16.49
CA CYS A 240 -0.03 -7.61 -16.75
C CYS A 240 0.22 -6.28 -16.01
N ARG A 241 1.36 -6.15 -15.33
CA ARG A 241 1.86 -4.89 -14.75
C ARG A 241 2.58 -4.14 -15.87
N ASN A 242 1.99 -3.04 -16.35
CA ASN A 242 2.60 -2.20 -17.41
C ASN A 242 4.03 -1.76 -17.06
#